data_AF-A0AAW9FTQ7-F1
#
_entry.id   AF-A0AAW9FTQ7-F1
#
_cell.length_a   1.000
_cell.length_b   1.000
_cell.length_c   1.000
_cell.angle_alpha   90.00
_cell.angle_beta   90.00
_cell.angle_gamma   90.00
#
_symmetry.space_group_name_H-M   'P 1'
#
loop_
_entity.id
_entity.type
_entity.pdbx_description
1 polymer ?
#
loop_
_entity_poly.entity_id
_entity_poly.type
_entity_poly.pdbx_seq_one_letter_code
_entity_poly.pdbx_strand_id
1 'polypeptide(L)' 'KIVRHVEKRFVCKDCDTSVSGKMPTLPIERGKPGPGLLAHIMVAKFDDHIPLYRLSEMYDRLGIDIS' A
#
# COMPACT_ATOMS: atom_id res chain seq x y z
N LYS A 1 -16.64 -2.72 -3.21
CA LYS A 1 -16.48 -1.23 -3.17
C LYS A 1 -15.45 -0.85 -4.23
N ILE A 2 -15.79 0.01 -5.20
CA ILE A 2 -14.85 0.43 -6.25
C ILE A 2 -14.00 1.58 -5.70
N VAL A 3 -12.69 1.41 -5.65
CA VAL A 3 -11.74 2.48 -5.30
C VAL A 3 -11.31 3.15 -6.60
N ARG A 4 -11.61 4.45 -6.76
CA ARG A 4 -11.16 5.24 -7.90
C ARG A 4 -9.96 6.09 -7.48
N HIS A 5 -8.84 5.90 -8.15
CA HIS A 5 -7.69 6.80 -8.02
C HIS A 5 -7.88 7.97 -8.99
N VAL A 6 -8.08 9.17 -8.45
CA VAL A 6 -8.25 10.41 -9.24
C VAL A 6 -6.99 11.26 -9.07
N GLU A 7 -6.24 11.43 -10.16
CA GLU A 7 -5.09 12.34 -10.20
C GLU A 7 -5.55 13.72 -10.70
N LYS A 8 -5.28 14.78 -9.95
CA LYS A 8 -5.54 16.15 -10.40
C LYS A 8 -4.35 16.64 -11.24
N ARG A 9 -4.65 17.14 -12.44
CA ARG A 9 -3.68 17.80 -13.32
C ARG A 9 -3.99 19.29 -13.40
N PHE A 10 -2.96 20.10 -13.36
CA PHE A 10 -3.06 21.56 -13.47
C PHE A 10 -2.27 22.03 -14.67
N VAL A 11 -2.62 23.20 -15.19
CA VAL A 11 -1.90 23.86 -16.28
C VAL A 11 -1.45 25.22 -15.76
N CYS A 12 -0.18 25.54 -15.93
CA CYS A 12 0.34 26.87 -15.64
C CYS A 12 -0.21 27.87 -16.65
N LYS A 13 -0.81 28.97 -16.19
CA LYS A 13 -1.43 29.98 -17.07
C LYS A 13 -0.42 30.78 -17.89
N ASP A 14 0.82 30.91 -17.42
CA ASP A 14 1.82 31.79 -18.03
C ASP A 14 2.66 31.08 -19.12
N CYS A 15 2.76 29.75 -19.06
CA CYS A 15 3.63 28.97 -19.95
C CYS A 15 2.98 27.69 -20.50
N ASP A 16 1.68 27.50 -20.31
CA ASP A 16 0.88 26.33 -20.75
C ASP A 16 1.46 24.96 -20.35
N THR A 17 2.33 24.93 -19.34
CA THR A 17 2.97 23.70 -18.88
C THR A 17 2.01 22.93 -17.98
N SER A 18 1.74 21.68 -18.35
CA SER A 18 0.96 20.76 -17.51
C SER A 18 1.79 20.24 -16.35
N VAL A 19 1.28 20.35 -15.14
CA VAL A 19 1.91 19.85 -13.91
C VAL A 19 0.96 18.90 -13.18
N SER A 20 1.52 17.83 -12.62
CA SER A 20 0.82 16.94 -11.71
C SER A 20 1.68 16.63 -10.48
N GLY A 21 1.04 16.20 -9.40
CA GLY A 21 1.74 15.82 -8.18
C GLY A 21 2.51 14.53 -8.36
N LYS A 22 3.70 14.42 -7.75
CA LYS A 22 4.47 13.18 -7.74
C LYS A 22 3.68 12.09 -7.00
N MET A 23 3.59 10.90 -7.58
CA MET A 23 2.98 9.76 -6.92
C MET A 23 3.72 9.48 -5.59
N PRO A 24 3.00 9.25 -4.48
CA PRO A 24 3.64 8.84 -3.23
C PRO A 24 4.31 7.48 -3.43
N THR A 25 5.40 7.26 -2.69
CA THR A 25 6.06 5.95 -2.66
C THR A 25 5.13 4.90 -2.08
N LEU A 26 5.09 3.74 -2.73
CA LEU A 26 4.35 2.59 -2.21
C LEU A 26 5.13 2.01 -1.02
N PRO A 27 4.45 1.52 0.03
CA PRO A 27 5.12 0.86 1.17
C PRO A 27 5.96 -0.36 0.75
N ILE A 28 5.53 -1.07 -0.30
CA ILE A 28 6.23 -2.22 -0.89
C ILE A 28 6.38 -1.94 -2.38
N GLU A 29 7.60 -2.06 -2.90
CA GLU A 29 7.85 -1.88 -4.34
C GLU A 29 7.04 -2.91 -5.13
N ARG A 30 6.28 -2.44 -6.13
CA ARG A 30 5.40 -3.27 -7.00
C ARG A 30 4.27 -4.01 -6.27
N GLY A 31 4.22 -3.97 -4.94
CA GLY A 31 3.15 -4.54 -4.13
C GLY A 31 1.89 -3.68 -4.16
N LYS A 32 0.72 -4.33 -4.05
CA LYS A 32 -0.59 -3.67 -3.90
C LYS A 32 -1.33 -4.14 -2.65
N PRO A 33 -0.69 -4.13 -1.45
CA PRO A 33 -1.37 -4.56 -0.24
C PRO A 33 -2.50 -3.59 0.11
N GLY A 34 -3.64 -4.14 0.50
CA GLY A 34 -4.72 -3.33 1.05
C GLY A 34 -4.32 -2.70 2.39
N PRO A 35 -4.91 -1.56 2.78
CA PRO A 35 -4.57 -0.88 4.04
C PRO A 35 -4.82 -1.76 5.27
N GLY A 36 -5.85 -2.63 5.23
CA GLY A 36 -6.12 -3.57 6.32
C GLY A 36 -5.03 -4.62 6.50
N LEU A 37 -4.44 -5.11 5.40
CA LEU A 37 -3.33 -6.06 5.47
C LEU A 37 -2.08 -5.40 6.06
N LEU A 38 -1.75 -4.18 5.60
CA LEU A 38 -0.63 -3.41 6.14
C LEU A 38 -0.81 -3.12 7.64
N ALA A 39 -2.00 -2.68 8.05
CA ALA A 39 -2.30 -2.41 9.45
C ALA A 39 -2.12 -3.67 10.31
N HIS A 40 -2.66 -4.81 9.87
CA HIS A 40 -2.53 -6.07 10.58
C HIS A 40 -1.07 -6.52 10.71
N ILE A 41 -0.28 -6.44 9.63
CA ILE A 41 1.16 -6.78 9.68
C ILE A 41 1.91 -5.87 10.65
N MET A 42 1.63 -4.56 10.65
CA MET A 42 2.30 -3.62 11.54
C MET A 42 1.98 -3.90 13.01
N VAL A 43 0.71 -4.06 13.37
CA VAL A 43 0.29 -4.38 14.75
C VAL A 43 0.87 -5.74 15.18
N ALA A 44 0.72 -6.77 14.36
CA ALA A 44 1.21 -8.11 14.69
C ALA A 44 2.73 -8.13 14.91
N LYS A 45 3.50 -7.39 14.08
CA LYS A 45 4.96 -7.36 14.19
C LYS A 45 5.46 -6.50 15.35
N PHE A 46 4.87 -5.33 15.54
CA PHE A 46 5.42 -4.31 16.44
C PHE A 46 4.74 -4.28 17.80
N ASP A 47 3.43 -4.46 17.89
CA ASP A 47 2.69 -4.45 19.16
C ASP A 47 2.63 -5.85 19.77
N ASP A 48 2.29 -6.87 18.97
CA ASP A 48 2.16 -8.26 19.46
C ASP A 48 3.47 -9.06 19.39
N HIS A 49 4.53 -8.46 18.83
CA HIS A 49 5.85 -9.07 18.67
C HIS A 49 5.86 -10.45 17.98
N ILE A 50 4.91 -10.69 17.08
CA ILE A 50 4.86 -11.92 16.29
C ILE A 50 6.01 -11.90 15.27
N PRO A 51 6.88 -12.93 15.25
CA PRO A 51 7.93 -13.00 14.26
C PRO A 51 7.34 -13.25 12.86
N LEU A 52 7.96 -12.66 11.82
CA LEU A 52 7.40 -12.64 10.47
C LEU A 52 7.18 -14.04 9.88
N TYR A 53 8.04 -15.02 10.19
CA TYR A 53 7.85 -16.40 9.73
C TYR A 53 6.56 -17.02 10.28
N ARG A 54 6.25 -16.78 11.57
CA ARG A 54 5.02 -17.28 12.21
C ARG A 54 3.79 -16.59 11.64
N LEU A 55 3.90 -15.29 11.36
CA LEU A 55 2.83 -14.55 10.70
C LEU A 55 2.58 -15.09 9.28
N SER A 56 3.63 -15.44 8.53
CA SER A 56 3.51 -16.12 7.23
C SER A 56 2.75 -17.44 7.35
N GLU A 57 3.15 -18.31 8.29
CA GLU A 57 2.45 -19.58 8.55
C GLU A 57 0.98 -19.41 8.97
N MET A 58 0.63 -18.29 9.61
CA MET A 58 -0.77 -17.96 9.93
C MET A 58 -1.55 -17.63 8.66
N TYR A 59 -0.98 -16.87 7.73
CA TYR A 59 -1.60 -16.55 6.46
C TYR A 59 -1.72 -17.77 5.53
N ASP A 60 -0.69 -18.63 5.50
CA ASP A 60 -0.72 -19.89 4.75
C ASP A 60 -1.87 -20.79 5.21
N ARG A 61 -2.10 -20.88 6.54
CA ARG A 61 -3.24 -21.61 7.10
C ARG A 61 -4.60 -21.02 6.74
N LEU A 62 -4.66 -19.73 6.45
CA LEU A 62 -5.86 -19.04 5.96
C LEU A 62 -6.00 -19.13 4.43
N GLY A 63 -5.06 -19.80 3.74
CA GLY A 63 -5.01 -19.87 2.28
C GLY A 63 -4.66 -18.54 1.62
N ILE A 64 -4.01 -17.63 2.35
CA ILE A 64 -3.60 -16.31 1.86
C ILE A 64 -2.14 -16.40 1.46
N ASP A 65 -1.87 -16.38 0.16
CA ASP A 65 -0.51 -16.28 -0.37
C ASP A 65 -0.03 -14.82 -0.32
N ILE A 66 1.08 -14.59 0.37
CA ILE A 66 1.74 -13.29 0.52
C ILE A 66 3.13 -13.41 -0.11
N SER A 67 3.16 -13.48 -1.44
CA SER A 67 4.38 -13.51 -2.27
C SER A 67 4.55 -12.26 -3.12
#